data_AF-A0A2H8TN71-F1
#
_entry.id   AF-A0A2H8TN71-F1
#
_cell.length_a   1.000
_cell.length_b   1.000
_cell.length_c   1.000
_cell.angle_alpha   90.00
_cell.angle_beta   90.00
_cell.angle_gamma   90.00
#
_symmetry.space_group_name_H-M   'P 1'
#
loop_
_entity.id
_entity.type
_entity.pdbx_description
1 polymer ?
#
loop_
_entity_poly.entity_id
_entity_poly.type
_entity_poly.pdbx_seq_one_letter_code
_entity_poly.pdbx_strand_id
1 'polypeptide(L)'
;MNAPSPEVDVFISNYTIVDPDVYHLWVNGYSASEAVSILKQYGILEEMGTTLDLVASDILDHYRTYSLLEKIIHYPTKLDQQLAFQIEPQTKHILVEKYYEIDDIVIREFLGKKLSSKHRKDLDEVSEKTSIAIKSCRRQFDNVKRVFKAVEELQGSVIQNISSIFLLSEDLAKKYGVIVFIACMRFETSKRKLQMLTFPDFYEPTLCIMNKWTYPKNSPEFGDTDLDREFLLELREVRVLLDKEKDHKHIVCQKLKPEFLEKTYNSMEVNFRLLSRAIIGIAYNLHHNRDLRGFFLEVVEKIIDPWRILGWNKIDVMNFLKVYINCAIELDVFQDAEVKKAWERYMDVITTSVKQLY
;
A
#
# COMPACT_ATOMS: atom_id res chain seq x y z
N MET A 1 -22.53 56.24 -16.16
CA MET A 1 -23.37 55.07 -15.84
C MET A 1 -23.16 54.05 -16.93
N ASN A 2 -22.35 53.03 -16.68
CA ASN A 2 -22.16 51.93 -17.62
C ASN A 2 -23.32 50.95 -17.42
N ALA A 3 -24.03 50.63 -18.49
CA ALA A 3 -25.05 49.59 -18.48
C ALA A 3 -24.40 48.26 -18.08
N PRO A 4 -25.05 47.44 -17.23
CA PRO A 4 -24.58 46.08 -16.99
C PRO A 4 -24.66 45.31 -18.30
N SER A 5 -23.54 44.72 -18.72
CA SER A 5 -23.54 43.69 -19.75
C SER A 5 -24.51 42.58 -19.32
N PRO A 6 -25.43 42.12 -20.17
CA PRO A 6 -26.30 41.01 -19.81
C PRO A 6 -25.42 39.81 -19.46
N GLU A 7 -25.52 39.33 -18.22
CA GLU A 7 -25.08 37.98 -17.86
C GLU A 7 -25.87 37.04 -18.76
N VAL A 8 -25.16 36.44 -19.72
CA VAL A 8 -25.73 35.38 -20.54
C VAL A 8 -25.79 34.15 -19.64
N ASP A 9 -26.95 33.89 -19.06
CA ASP A 9 -27.26 32.60 -18.46
C ASP A 9 -27.35 31.56 -19.59
N VAL A 10 -26.23 30.90 -19.86
CA VAL A 10 -26.18 29.77 -20.78
C VAL A 10 -26.75 28.55 -20.08
N PHE A 11 -28.06 28.32 -20.26
CA PHE A 11 -28.69 27.08 -19.82
C PHE A 11 -28.33 25.96 -20.81
N ILE A 12 -27.41 25.07 -20.41
CA ILE A 12 -27.03 23.89 -21.21
C ILE A 12 -27.88 22.70 -20.73
N SER A 13 -28.80 22.25 -21.57
CA SER A 13 -29.77 21.18 -21.25
C SER A 13 -29.22 19.76 -21.37
N ASN A 14 -27.91 19.57 -21.56
CA ASN A 14 -27.32 18.26 -21.85
C ASN A 14 -26.25 17.89 -20.82
N TYR A 15 -26.70 17.38 -19.68
CA TYR A 15 -25.81 16.74 -18.70
C TYR A 15 -25.30 15.43 -19.28
N THR A 16 -24.00 15.18 -19.12
CA THR A 16 -23.44 13.86 -19.43
C THR A 16 -23.88 12.90 -18.35
N ILE A 17 -24.80 12.00 -18.71
CA ILE A 17 -25.26 10.93 -17.81
C ILE A 17 -24.19 9.85 -17.77
N VAL A 18 -23.87 9.40 -16.57
CA VAL A 18 -22.96 8.28 -16.33
C VAL A 18 -23.76 7.20 -15.64
N ASP A 19 -23.98 6.09 -16.33
CA ASP A 19 -24.52 4.87 -15.73
C ASP A 19 -23.41 4.19 -14.89
N PRO A 20 -23.57 4.08 -13.55
CA PRO A 20 -22.56 3.50 -12.67
C PRO A 20 -22.23 2.03 -12.97
N ASP A 21 -23.22 1.22 -13.37
CA ASP A 21 -23.04 -0.21 -13.63
C ASP A 21 -22.31 -0.41 -14.96
N VAL A 22 -22.70 0.33 -16.00
CA VAL A 22 -22.00 0.32 -17.29
C VAL A 22 -20.58 0.87 -17.13
N TYR A 23 -20.39 1.91 -16.31
CA TYR A 23 -19.07 2.46 -16.03
C TYR A 23 -18.19 1.45 -15.28
N HIS A 24 -18.73 0.76 -14.28
CA HIS A 24 -18.03 -0.30 -13.56
C HIS A 24 -17.58 -1.43 -14.49
N LEU A 25 -18.45 -1.87 -15.42
CA LEU A 25 -18.09 -2.89 -16.42
C LEU A 25 -16.99 -2.40 -17.38
N TRP A 26 -17.08 -1.15 -17.83
CA TRP A 26 -16.06 -0.54 -18.69
C TRP A 26 -14.70 -0.43 -17.98
N VAL A 27 -14.71 0.09 -16.74
CA VAL A 27 -13.55 0.17 -15.84
C VAL A 27 -12.92 -1.22 -15.71
N ASN A 28 -13.70 -2.25 -15.39
CA ASN A 28 -13.22 -3.64 -15.26
C ASN A 28 -12.80 -4.29 -16.58
N GLY A 29 -12.87 -3.59 -17.70
CA GLY A 29 -12.27 -4.03 -18.96
C GLY A 29 -13.17 -4.91 -19.82
N TYR A 30 -14.43 -5.10 -19.45
CA TYR A 30 -15.40 -5.79 -20.29
C TYR A 30 -15.67 -4.96 -21.55
N SER A 31 -15.77 -5.62 -22.70
CA SER A 31 -16.23 -5.01 -23.95
C SER A 31 -17.71 -4.67 -23.88
N ALA A 32 -18.19 -3.80 -24.77
CA ALA A 32 -19.61 -3.44 -24.84
C ALA A 32 -20.50 -4.67 -25.01
N SER A 33 -20.08 -5.64 -25.84
CA SER A 33 -20.82 -6.89 -26.05
C SER A 33 -20.88 -7.79 -24.81
N GLU A 34 -19.79 -7.85 -24.02
CA GLU A 34 -19.77 -8.58 -22.76
C GLU A 34 -20.65 -7.89 -21.73
N ALA A 35 -20.60 -6.56 -21.65
CA ALA A 35 -21.45 -5.78 -20.75
C ALA A 35 -22.94 -5.98 -21.05
N VAL A 36 -23.35 -5.96 -22.34
CA VAL A 36 -24.72 -6.30 -22.74
C VAL A 36 -25.13 -7.68 -22.23
N SER A 37 -24.24 -8.66 -22.38
CA SER A 37 -24.51 -10.05 -21.99
C SER A 37 -24.66 -10.20 -20.48
N ILE A 38 -23.82 -9.49 -19.71
CA ILE A 38 -23.85 -9.47 -18.24
C ILE A 38 -25.14 -8.78 -17.75
N LEU A 39 -25.45 -7.59 -18.25
CA LEU A 39 -26.65 -6.85 -17.84
C LEU A 39 -27.94 -7.59 -18.23
N LYS A 40 -27.94 -8.30 -19.35
CA LYS A 40 -29.04 -9.21 -19.72
C LYS A 40 -29.24 -10.32 -18.68
N GLN A 41 -28.17 -10.92 -18.17
CA GLN A 41 -28.26 -11.96 -17.13
C GLN A 41 -28.79 -11.41 -15.81
N TYR A 42 -28.56 -10.13 -15.52
CA TYR A 42 -29.11 -9.43 -14.36
C TYR A 42 -30.57 -8.97 -14.51
N GLY A 43 -31.22 -9.26 -15.64
CA GLY A 43 -32.65 -9.00 -15.80
C GLY A 43 -33.00 -7.58 -16.29
N ILE A 44 -32.04 -6.81 -16.80
CA ILE A 44 -32.24 -5.41 -17.18
C ILE A 44 -33.35 -5.17 -18.22
N LEU A 45 -33.66 -6.20 -19.03
CA LEU A 45 -34.73 -6.14 -20.03
C LEU A 45 -36.13 -6.11 -19.38
N GLU A 46 -36.30 -6.82 -18.27
CA GLU A 46 -37.55 -6.89 -17.52
C GLU A 46 -37.74 -5.60 -16.69
N GLU A 47 -36.64 -5.06 -16.15
CA GLU A 47 -36.66 -3.82 -15.38
C GLU A 47 -36.93 -2.58 -16.23
N MET A 48 -36.30 -2.48 -17.41
CA MET A 48 -36.43 -1.32 -18.29
C MET A 48 -37.58 -1.44 -19.31
N GLY A 49 -38.18 -2.62 -19.47
CA GLY A 49 -39.24 -2.86 -20.45
C GLY A 49 -38.83 -2.57 -21.90
N THR A 50 -37.56 -2.81 -22.24
CA THR A 50 -36.95 -2.43 -23.52
C THR A 50 -36.39 -3.62 -24.30
N THR A 51 -35.96 -3.39 -25.54
CA THR A 51 -35.36 -4.43 -26.38
C THR A 51 -33.85 -4.52 -26.17
N LEU A 52 -33.29 -5.71 -26.40
CA LEU A 52 -31.86 -5.96 -26.28
C LEU A 52 -31.02 -5.08 -27.23
N ASP A 53 -31.55 -4.78 -28.42
CA ASP A 53 -30.87 -3.94 -29.40
C ASP A 53 -30.75 -2.48 -28.92
N LEU A 54 -31.79 -1.96 -28.25
CA LEU A 54 -31.75 -0.63 -27.65
C LEU A 54 -30.75 -0.55 -26.49
N VAL A 55 -30.74 -1.56 -25.62
CA VAL A 55 -29.73 -1.67 -24.54
C VAL A 55 -28.32 -1.75 -25.11
N ALA A 56 -28.11 -2.52 -26.16
CA ALA A 56 -26.80 -2.64 -26.78
C ALA A 56 -26.32 -1.33 -27.43
N SER A 57 -27.23 -0.59 -28.07
CA SER A 57 -26.91 0.73 -28.61
C SER A 57 -26.56 1.72 -27.51
N ASP A 58 -27.34 1.75 -26.43
CA ASP A 58 -27.13 2.66 -25.29
C ASP A 58 -25.80 2.38 -24.57
N ILE A 59 -25.49 1.11 -24.29
CA ILE A 59 -24.21 0.70 -23.71
C ILE A 59 -23.04 1.12 -24.62
N LEU A 60 -23.19 0.96 -25.94
CA LEU A 60 -22.15 1.34 -26.89
C LEU A 60 -21.89 2.85 -26.88
N ASP A 61 -22.93 3.66 -26.73
CA ASP A 61 -22.81 5.11 -26.63
C ASP A 61 -22.18 5.55 -25.30
N HIS A 62 -22.52 4.90 -24.18
CA HIS A 62 -21.82 5.06 -22.91
C HIS A 62 -20.31 4.73 -23.05
N TYR A 63 -19.97 3.62 -23.67
CA TYR A 63 -18.57 3.20 -23.89
C TYR A 63 -17.77 4.22 -24.74
N ARG A 64 -18.40 4.81 -25.76
CA ARG A 64 -17.80 5.89 -26.56
C ARG A 64 -17.54 7.12 -25.70
N THR A 65 -18.52 7.50 -24.89
CA THR A 65 -18.42 8.63 -23.94
C THR A 65 -17.29 8.40 -22.92
N TYR A 66 -17.21 7.22 -22.31
CA TYR A 66 -16.17 6.87 -21.35
C TYR A 66 -14.77 6.89 -21.97
N SER A 67 -14.64 6.47 -23.23
CA SER A 67 -13.36 6.55 -23.97
C SER A 67 -12.90 7.99 -24.21
N LEU A 68 -13.83 8.94 -24.32
CA LEU A 68 -13.51 10.37 -24.42
C LEU A 68 -13.15 10.95 -23.03
N LEU A 69 -13.90 10.59 -22.00
CA LEU A 69 -13.65 11.00 -20.61
C LEU A 69 -12.33 10.48 -20.06
N GLU A 70 -11.91 9.28 -20.46
CA GLU A 70 -10.67 8.63 -20.02
C GLU A 70 -9.45 9.56 -20.11
N LYS A 71 -9.31 10.26 -21.23
CA LYS A 71 -8.18 11.18 -21.47
C LYS A 71 -8.14 12.33 -20.47
N ILE A 72 -9.30 12.74 -19.97
CA ILE A 72 -9.48 13.81 -19.00
C ILE A 72 -9.26 13.26 -17.58
N ILE A 73 -9.79 12.07 -17.28
CA ILE A 73 -9.62 11.38 -15.98
C ILE A 73 -8.14 11.10 -15.68
N HIS A 74 -7.28 10.97 -16.69
CA HIS A 74 -5.82 10.91 -16.50
C HIS A 74 -5.25 12.14 -15.77
N TYR A 75 -5.94 13.28 -15.82
CA TYR A 75 -5.56 14.52 -15.16
C TYR A 75 -6.76 15.08 -14.38
N PRO A 76 -7.08 14.52 -13.18
CA PRO A 76 -8.32 14.83 -12.46
C PRO A 76 -8.56 16.32 -12.21
N THR A 77 -7.52 17.10 -11.94
CA THR A 77 -7.61 18.57 -11.77
C THR A 77 -8.11 19.33 -13.02
N LYS A 78 -8.04 18.72 -14.21
CA LYS A 78 -8.57 19.29 -15.46
C LYS A 78 -10.04 18.94 -15.71
N LEU A 79 -10.61 18.00 -14.96
CA LEU A 79 -12.00 17.56 -15.11
C LEU A 79 -13.01 18.68 -14.76
N ASP A 80 -12.58 19.65 -13.95
CA ASP A 80 -13.35 20.86 -13.63
C ASP A 80 -13.16 22.01 -14.62
N GLN A 81 -12.05 22.00 -15.37
CA GLN A 81 -11.71 23.08 -16.30
C GLN A 81 -12.27 22.85 -17.71
N GLN A 82 -12.65 21.61 -18.03
CA GLN A 82 -13.18 21.25 -19.33
C GLN A 82 -14.68 21.62 -19.45
N LEU A 83 -15.08 22.08 -20.63
CA LEU A 83 -16.46 22.49 -20.93
C LEU A 83 -17.23 21.46 -21.78
N ALA A 84 -16.55 20.40 -22.23
CA ALA A 84 -17.08 19.42 -23.17
C ALA A 84 -18.09 18.46 -22.54
N PHE A 85 -17.93 18.15 -21.25
CA PHE A 85 -18.79 17.25 -20.49
C PHE A 85 -19.32 17.96 -19.25
N GLN A 86 -20.63 18.17 -19.20
CA GLN A 86 -21.29 18.74 -18.03
C GLN A 86 -21.63 17.59 -17.07
N ILE A 87 -20.80 17.41 -16.04
CA ILE A 87 -20.90 16.31 -15.07
C ILE A 87 -21.02 16.90 -13.67
N GLU A 88 -21.92 16.35 -12.85
CA GLU A 88 -22.08 16.76 -11.46
C GLU A 88 -20.78 16.54 -10.65
N PRO A 89 -20.40 17.46 -9.73
CA PRO A 89 -19.19 17.32 -8.92
C PRO A 89 -19.06 15.96 -8.20
N GLN A 90 -20.17 15.42 -7.67
CA GLN A 90 -20.16 14.10 -7.01
C GLN A 90 -19.82 12.98 -7.99
N THR A 91 -20.43 12.99 -9.18
CA THR A 91 -20.14 12.02 -10.25
C THR A 91 -18.70 12.13 -10.72
N LYS A 92 -18.12 13.33 -10.80
CA LYS A 92 -16.68 13.50 -11.13
C LYS A 92 -15.77 12.78 -10.14
N HIS A 93 -16.04 12.92 -8.84
CA HIS A 93 -15.29 12.23 -7.80
C HIS A 93 -15.43 10.71 -7.97
N ILE A 94 -16.65 10.19 -8.17
CA ILE A 94 -16.88 8.76 -8.37
C ILE A 94 -16.14 8.24 -9.62
N LEU A 95 -16.20 8.97 -10.74
CA LEU A 95 -15.51 8.61 -11.98
C LEU A 95 -14.01 8.44 -11.76
N VAL A 96 -13.38 9.42 -11.10
CA VAL A 96 -11.94 9.42 -10.82
C VAL A 96 -11.60 8.30 -9.83
N GLU A 97 -12.29 8.23 -8.70
CA GLU A 97 -12.06 7.23 -7.65
C GLU A 97 -12.15 5.80 -8.23
N LYS A 98 -13.21 5.50 -8.98
CA LYS A 98 -13.41 4.19 -9.61
C LYS A 98 -12.43 3.89 -10.73
N TYR A 99 -11.99 4.90 -11.50
CA TYR A 99 -10.97 4.68 -12.52
C TYR A 99 -9.60 4.36 -11.91
N TYR A 100 -9.26 5.00 -10.79
CA TYR A 100 -8.01 4.80 -10.07
C TYR A 100 -8.06 3.65 -9.05
N GLU A 101 -9.20 3.01 -8.83
CA GLU A 101 -9.32 1.81 -8.01
C GLU A 101 -8.36 0.71 -8.51
N ILE A 102 -7.79 -0.03 -7.56
CA ILE A 102 -6.78 -1.06 -7.80
C ILE A 102 -7.16 -2.37 -7.11
N ASP A 103 -6.84 -3.47 -7.78
CA ASP A 103 -6.96 -4.81 -7.25
C ASP A 103 -5.66 -5.22 -6.58
N ASP A 104 -5.73 -5.57 -5.30
CA ASP A 104 -4.57 -5.97 -4.49
C ASP A 104 -3.77 -7.13 -5.13
N ILE A 105 -4.47 -8.08 -5.77
CA ILE A 105 -3.88 -9.22 -6.49
C ILE A 105 -3.12 -8.79 -7.76
N VAL A 106 -3.56 -7.72 -8.42
CA VAL A 106 -2.89 -7.18 -9.62
C VAL A 106 -1.68 -6.36 -9.19
N ILE A 107 -1.83 -5.50 -8.18
CA ILE A 107 -0.72 -4.71 -7.62
C ILE A 107 0.41 -5.60 -7.11
N ARG A 108 0.07 -6.72 -6.47
CA ARG A 108 1.06 -7.71 -6.01
C ARG A 108 2.01 -8.17 -7.13
N GLU A 109 1.53 -8.30 -8.37
CA GLU A 109 2.35 -8.71 -9.50
C GLU A 109 3.27 -7.60 -10.04
N PHE A 110 2.99 -6.35 -9.67
CA PHE A 110 3.77 -5.17 -10.06
C PHE A 110 4.82 -4.78 -9.02
N LEU A 111 4.60 -5.10 -7.75
CA LEU A 111 5.54 -4.77 -6.67
C LEU A 111 6.95 -5.30 -6.94
N GLY A 112 7.96 -4.47 -6.68
CA GLY A 112 9.38 -4.81 -6.86
C GLY A 112 9.86 -4.83 -8.32
N LYS A 113 8.96 -4.72 -9.30
CA LYS A 113 9.32 -4.54 -10.72
C LYS A 113 9.52 -3.06 -11.01
N LYS A 114 10.46 -2.74 -11.91
CA LYS A 114 10.64 -1.36 -12.37
C LYS A 114 9.38 -0.92 -13.13
N LEU A 115 8.76 0.21 -12.77
CA LEU A 115 7.56 0.76 -13.44
C LEU A 115 7.87 1.33 -14.83
N SER A 116 8.34 0.47 -15.74
CA SER A 116 8.78 0.83 -17.09
C SER A 116 7.87 0.22 -18.15
N SER A 117 7.83 0.82 -19.35
CA SER A 117 7.04 0.34 -20.48
C SER A 117 7.38 -1.09 -20.92
N LYS A 118 8.56 -1.63 -20.55
CA LYS A 118 8.95 -3.01 -20.89
C LYS A 118 8.07 -4.06 -20.21
N HIS A 119 7.64 -3.82 -18.97
CA HIS A 119 6.76 -4.74 -18.22
C HIS A 119 5.29 -4.69 -18.65
N ARG A 120 4.93 -3.78 -19.58
CA ARG A 120 3.60 -3.76 -20.19
C ARG A 120 3.32 -5.02 -21.02
N LYS A 121 4.37 -5.71 -21.49
CA LYS A 121 4.26 -6.93 -22.31
C LYS A 121 3.89 -8.17 -21.50
N ASP A 122 4.14 -8.15 -20.19
CA ASP A 122 3.88 -9.30 -19.30
C ASP A 122 2.48 -9.21 -18.67
N LEU A 123 1.67 -8.23 -19.07
CA LEU A 123 0.34 -8.02 -18.50
C LEU A 123 -0.65 -9.12 -18.91
N ASP A 124 -0.41 -9.82 -20.01
CA ASP A 124 -1.20 -10.98 -20.42
C ASP A 124 -1.03 -12.13 -19.41
N GLU A 125 0.21 -12.41 -18.96
CA GLU A 125 0.48 -13.37 -17.87
C GLU A 125 -0.18 -12.94 -16.54
N VAL A 126 -0.12 -11.64 -16.21
CA VAL A 126 -0.80 -11.13 -15.01
C VAL A 126 -2.31 -11.31 -15.10
N SER A 127 -2.90 -11.05 -16.27
CA SER A 127 -4.33 -11.25 -16.51
C SER A 127 -4.72 -12.72 -16.34
N GLU A 128 -3.96 -13.65 -16.92
CA GLU A 128 -4.19 -15.09 -16.76
C GLU A 128 -4.07 -15.53 -15.30
N LYS A 129 -3.02 -15.08 -14.60
CA LYS A 129 -2.76 -15.45 -13.20
C LYS A 129 -3.79 -14.93 -12.22
N THR A 130 -4.25 -13.69 -12.41
CA THR A 130 -5.19 -13.02 -11.50
C THR A 130 -6.65 -13.21 -11.89
N SER A 131 -6.91 -13.71 -13.10
CA SER A 131 -8.25 -13.75 -13.71
C SER A 131 -8.92 -12.37 -13.84
N ILE A 132 -8.14 -11.29 -13.76
CA ILE A 132 -8.61 -9.93 -14.03
C ILE A 132 -8.42 -9.63 -15.51
N ALA A 133 -9.41 -8.97 -16.12
CA ALA A 133 -9.36 -8.67 -17.55
C ALA A 133 -8.12 -7.84 -17.92
N ILE A 134 -7.46 -8.21 -19.02
CA ILE A 134 -6.23 -7.57 -19.50
C ILE A 134 -6.34 -6.04 -19.64
N LYS A 135 -7.52 -5.52 -20.01
CA LYS A 135 -7.77 -4.07 -20.08
C LYS A 135 -7.73 -3.42 -18.70
N SER A 136 -8.30 -4.05 -17.67
CA SER A 136 -8.22 -3.58 -16.28
C SER A 136 -6.78 -3.66 -15.75
N CYS A 137 -6.07 -4.76 -15.99
CA CYS A 137 -4.64 -4.87 -15.61
C CYS A 137 -3.80 -3.75 -16.23
N ARG A 138 -4.03 -3.43 -17.52
CA ARG A 138 -3.36 -2.32 -18.22
C ARG A 138 -3.70 -0.96 -17.62
N ARG A 139 -4.98 -0.71 -17.31
CA ARG A 139 -5.45 0.52 -16.65
C ARG A 139 -4.74 0.71 -15.31
N GLN A 140 -4.77 -0.30 -14.45
CA GLN A 140 -4.16 -0.24 -13.11
C GLN A 140 -2.65 -0.01 -13.19
N PHE A 141 -1.95 -0.71 -14.09
CA PHE A 141 -0.52 -0.49 -14.32
C PHE A 141 -0.21 0.94 -14.79
N ASP A 142 -0.97 1.43 -15.77
CA ASP A 142 -0.79 2.78 -16.31
C ASP A 142 -1.12 3.85 -15.26
N ASN A 143 -2.11 3.61 -14.37
CA ASN A 143 -2.42 4.48 -13.23
C ASN A 143 -1.28 4.52 -12.22
N VAL A 144 -0.78 3.37 -11.76
CA VAL A 144 0.37 3.30 -10.85
C VAL A 144 1.57 4.05 -11.42
N LYS A 145 1.86 3.84 -12.70
CA LYS A 145 2.95 4.53 -13.39
C LYS A 145 2.72 6.05 -13.47
N ARG A 146 1.49 6.50 -13.73
CA ARG A 146 1.14 7.92 -13.80
C ARG A 146 1.29 8.58 -12.44
N VAL A 147 0.77 7.95 -11.39
CA VAL A 147 0.88 8.42 -10.01
C VAL A 147 2.33 8.49 -9.59
N PHE A 148 3.10 7.42 -9.79
CA PHE A 148 4.54 7.39 -9.47
C PHE A 148 5.30 8.54 -10.11
N LYS A 149 5.16 8.74 -11.42
CA LYS A 149 5.83 9.83 -12.15
C LYS A 149 5.43 11.22 -11.69
N ALA A 150 4.18 11.38 -11.25
CA ALA A 150 3.69 12.68 -10.81
C ALA A 150 4.27 13.09 -9.45
N VAL A 151 4.68 12.13 -8.62
CA VAL A 151 5.08 12.38 -7.22
C VAL A 151 6.51 11.97 -6.88
N GLU A 152 7.22 11.23 -7.73
CA GLU A 152 8.57 10.72 -7.44
C GLU A 152 9.63 11.82 -7.21
N GLU A 153 9.42 13.01 -7.78
CA GLU A 153 10.31 14.17 -7.62
C GLU A 153 9.71 15.27 -6.71
N LEU A 154 8.49 15.07 -6.20
CA LEU A 154 7.83 16.06 -5.35
C LEU A 154 8.29 15.93 -3.90
N GLN A 155 8.45 17.09 -3.27
CA GLN A 155 8.77 17.19 -1.85
C GLN A 155 7.51 17.08 -0.98
N GLY A 156 7.72 16.81 0.31
CA GLY A 156 6.65 16.69 1.30
C GLY A 156 5.93 15.35 1.27
N SER A 157 4.65 15.36 1.65
CA SER A 157 3.92 14.10 1.84
C SER A 157 3.45 13.50 0.53
N VAL A 158 3.95 12.31 0.20
CA VAL A 158 3.54 11.56 -1.01
C VAL A 158 2.03 11.33 -1.01
N ILE A 159 1.45 10.95 0.13
CA ILE A 159 0.02 10.67 0.23
C ILE A 159 -0.81 11.94 -0.03
N GLN A 160 -0.41 13.08 0.54
CA GLN A 160 -1.11 14.35 0.33
C GLN A 160 -0.95 14.85 -1.11
N ASN A 161 0.24 14.69 -1.70
CA ASN A 161 0.50 15.03 -3.09
C ASN A 161 -0.39 14.19 -4.02
N ILE A 162 -0.51 12.89 -3.78
CA ILE A 162 -1.38 12.00 -4.57
C ILE A 162 -2.84 12.43 -4.44
N SER A 163 -3.32 12.60 -3.20
CA SER A 163 -4.72 13.01 -2.96
C SER A 163 -5.05 14.35 -3.63
N SER A 164 -4.13 15.32 -3.57
CA SER A 164 -4.36 16.66 -4.14
C SER A 164 -4.27 16.68 -5.67
N ILE A 165 -3.32 15.96 -6.26
CA ILE A 165 -3.10 15.96 -7.73
C ILE A 165 -4.13 15.09 -8.44
N PHE A 166 -4.51 13.97 -7.83
CA PHE A 166 -5.43 13.00 -8.44
C PHE A 166 -6.84 13.05 -7.87
N LEU A 167 -7.11 13.91 -6.88
CA LEU A 167 -8.43 14.06 -6.24
C LEU A 167 -8.97 12.72 -5.69
N LEU A 168 -8.08 11.90 -5.15
CA LEU A 168 -8.41 10.57 -4.61
C LEU A 168 -8.70 10.66 -3.11
N SER A 169 -9.53 9.72 -2.65
CA SER A 169 -9.73 9.48 -1.22
C SER A 169 -8.40 9.23 -0.50
N GLU A 170 -8.37 9.51 0.80
CA GLU A 170 -7.17 9.28 1.62
C GLU A 170 -6.74 7.81 1.59
N ASP A 171 -7.69 6.88 1.59
CA ASP A 171 -7.43 5.45 1.60
C ASP A 171 -6.80 4.97 0.29
N LEU A 172 -7.32 5.42 -0.85
CA LEU A 172 -6.74 5.08 -2.14
C LEU A 172 -5.37 5.78 -2.33
N ALA A 173 -5.24 7.03 -1.89
CA ALA A 173 -3.98 7.75 -1.90
C ALA A 173 -2.91 7.05 -1.05
N LYS A 174 -3.27 6.49 0.12
CA LYS A 174 -2.36 5.66 0.94
C LYS A 174 -1.90 4.41 0.19
N LYS A 175 -2.81 3.68 -0.46
CA LYS A 175 -2.44 2.51 -1.28
C LYS A 175 -1.42 2.86 -2.35
N TYR A 176 -1.67 3.93 -3.12
CA TYR A 176 -0.70 4.40 -4.11
C TYR A 176 0.61 4.87 -3.46
N GLY A 177 0.55 5.60 -2.33
CA GLY A 177 1.73 6.08 -1.61
C GLY A 177 2.65 4.93 -1.17
N VAL A 178 2.08 3.84 -0.66
CA VAL A 178 2.82 2.62 -0.33
C VAL A 178 3.48 2.01 -1.57
N ILE A 179 2.76 1.91 -2.69
CA ILE A 179 3.31 1.37 -3.95
C ILE A 179 4.50 2.22 -4.43
N VAL A 180 4.35 3.55 -4.39
CA VAL A 180 5.41 4.50 -4.73
C VAL A 180 6.61 4.32 -3.82
N PHE A 181 6.40 4.25 -2.50
CA PHE A 181 7.47 4.09 -1.53
C PHE A 181 8.24 2.77 -1.74
N ILE A 182 7.55 1.65 -1.97
CA ILE A 182 8.16 0.36 -2.30
C ILE A 182 9.05 0.48 -3.54
N ALA A 183 8.56 1.16 -4.57
CA ALA A 183 9.31 1.37 -5.82
C ALA A 183 10.54 2.27 -5.63
N CYS A 184 10.40 3.37 -4.87
CA CYS A 184 11.51 4.28 -4.56
C CYS A 184 12.61 3.58 -3.74
N MET A 185 12.23 2.87 -2.68
CA MET A 185 13.16 2.15 -1.81
C MET A 185 13.74 0.89 -2.48
N ARG A 186 13.07 0.39 -3.51
CA ARG A 186 13.40 -0.85 -4.22
C ARG A 186 13.41 -2.07 -3.29
N PHE A 187 12.40 -2.18 -2.43
CA PHE A 187 12.24 -3.37 -1.60
C PHE A 187 12.11 -4.62 -2.47
N GLU A 188 12.73 -5.69 -2.01
CA GLU A 188 12.65 -7.02 -2.61
C GLU A 188 11.33 -7.68 -2.21
N THR A 189 10.49 -7.99 -3.20
CA THR A 189 9.15 -8.58 -3.02
C THR A 189 8.95 -9.85 -3.86
N SER A 190 9.95 -10.23 -4.67
CA SER A 190 9.85 -11.27 -5.69
C SER A 190 10.58 -12.57 -5.32
N LYS A 191 11.37 -12.58 -4.24
CA LYS A 191 12.02 -13.80 -3.74
C LYS A 191 11.00 -14.90 -3.47
N ARG A 192 11.40 -16.16 -3.70
CA ARG A 192 10.54 -17.34 -3.56
C ARG A 192 9.77 -17.39 -2.24
N LYS A 193 10.43 -17.08 -1.12
CA LYS A 193 9.79 -17.07 0.20
C LYS A 193 8.69 -16.00 0.37
N LEU A 194 8.72 -14.94 -0.43
CA LEU A 194 7.75 -13.84 -0.39
C LEU A 194 6.63 -14.02 -1.42
N GLN A 195 6.68 -15.05 -2.26
CA GLN A 195 5.70 -15.25 -3.35
C GLN A 195 4.28 -15.49 -2.85
N MET A 196 4.12 -16.06 -1.65
CA MET A 196 2.81 -16.33 -1.04
C MET A 196 2.19 -15.10 -0.37
N LEU A 197 2.95 -14.02 -0.20
CA LEU A 197 2.44 -12.79 0.39
C LEU A 197 1.59 -12.02 -0.61
N THR A 198 0.56 -11.34 -0.12
CA THR A 198 -0.36 -10.49 -0.88
C THR A 198 0.03 -9.02 -0.77
N PHE A 199 -0.62 -8.10 -1.51
CA PHE A 199 -0.37 -6.67 -1.33
C PHE A 199 -0.67 -6.17 0.10
N PRO A 200 -1.80 -6.54 0.75
CA PRO A 200 -2.06 -6.22 2.15
C PRO A 200 -0.92 -6.60 3.10
N ASP A 201 -0.21 -7.70 2.82
CA ASP A 201 0.91 -8.16 3.63
C ASP A 201 2.11 -7.20 3.61
N PHE A 202 2.30 -6.48 2.50
CA PHE A 202 3.30 -5.42 2.40
C PHE A 202 2.76 -4.05 2.84
N TYR A 203 1.45 -3.84 2.78
CA TYR A 203 0.83 -2.55 2.96
C TYR A 203 1.07 -1.94 4.35
N GLU A 204 0.59 -2.60 5.40
CA GLU A 204 0.71 -2.10 6.77
C GLU A 204 2.16 -1.93 7.23
N PRO A 205 3.07 -2.91 7.01
CA PRO A 205 4.45 -2.75 7.41
C PRO A 205 5.15 -1.61 6.65
N THR A 206 4.89 -1.45 5.35
CA THR A 206 5.48 -0.36 4.57
C THR A 206 4.98 0.99 5.05
N LEU A 207 3.68 1.13 5.33
CA LEU A 207 3.12 2.36 5.88
C LEU A 207 3.74 2.68 7.26
N CYS A 208 4.01 1.66 8.07
CA CYS A 208 4.72 1.81 9.33
C CYS A 208 6.18 2.29 9.10
N ILE A 209 6.90 1.72 8.14
CA ILE A 209 8.23 2.19 7.73
C ILE A 209 8.19 3.66 7.32
N MET A 210 7.24 4.03 6.45
CA MET A 210 7.06 5.41 5.98
C MET A 210 6.83 6.40 7.12
N ASN A 211 6.22 5.98 8.23
CA ASN A 211 5.94 6.84 9.37
C ASN A 211 7.04 6.83 10.43
N LYS A 212 7.82 5.75 10.53
CA LYS A 212 8.75 5.52 11.63
C LYS A 212 10.21 5.68 11.23
N TRP A 213 10.56 5.39 9.99
CA TRP A 213 11.97 5.35 9.54
C TRP A 213 12.33 6.50 8.59
N THR A 214 11.37 7.34 8.23
CA THR A 214 11.60 8.62 7.54
C THR A 214 11.75 9.75 8.55
N TYR A 215 12.13 10.93 8.07
CA TYR A 215 12.21 12.12 8.91
C TYR A 215 10.82 12.55 9.41
N PRO A 216 10.73 13.16 10.61
CA PRO A 216 9.48 13.70 11.11
C PRO A 216 8.89 14.71 10.13
N LYS A 217 7.55 14.75 10.02
CA LYS A 217 6.79 15.64 9.12
C LYS A 217 7.13 17.13 9.21
N ASN A 218 7.74 17.56 10.31
CA ASN A 218 8.14 18.94 10.55
C ASN A 218 9.51 19.28 9.95
N SER A 219 10.15 18.36 9.23
CA SER A 219 11.46 18.53 8.61
C SER A 219 11.27 18.92 7.14
N PRO A 220 11.24 20.22 6.79
CA PRO A 220 10.84 20.68 5.46
C PRO A 220 11.84 20.30 4.34
N GLU A 221 13.04 19.87 4.73
CA GLU A 221 14.13 19.49 3.83
C GLU A 221 14.01 18.05 3.31
N PHE A 222 13.14 17.23 3.91
CA PHE A 222 13.02 15.81 3.62
C PHE A 222 11.57 15.43 3.28
N GLY A 223 11.39 14.59 2.26
CA GLY A 223 10.09 14.04 1.90
C GLY A 223 9.78 12.70 2.57
N ASP A 224 8.54 12.22 2.39
CA ASP A 224 8.08 10.91 2.91
C ASP A 224 8.81 9.70 2.26
N THR A 225 9.73 9.93 1.32
CA THR A 225 10.58 8.88 0.72
C THR A 225 12.03 8.92 1.20
N ASP A 226 12.38 9.91 2.03
CA ASP A 226 13.73 10.05 2.57
C ASP A 226 13.84 9.33 3.92
N LEU A 227 14.60 8.24 3.92
CA LEU A 227 14.92 7.53 5.17
C LEU A 227 15.87 8.34 6.04
N ASP A 228 15.54 8.39 7.32
CA ASP A 228 16.33 9.01 8.37
C ASP A 228 17.65 8.27 8.55
N ARG A 229 18.73 8.86 8.05
CA ARG A 229 20.06 8.22 8.03
C ARG A 229 20.70 8.20 9.41
N GLU A 230 20.40 9.17 10.26
CA GLU A 230 20.92 9.25 11.62
C GLU A 230 20.32 8.12 12.45
N PHE A 231 19.00 7.97 12.40
CA PHE A 231 18.28 6.83 12.97
C PHE A 231 18.87 5.48 12.54
N LEU A 232 19.10 5.28 11.24
CA LEU A 232 19.64 4.00 10.74
C LEU A 232 21.05 3.71 11.27
N LEU A 233 21.86 4.74 11.54
CA LEU A 233 23.18 4.58 12.14
C LEU A 233 23.09 4.31 13.64
N GLU A 234 22.19 4.98 14.36
CA GLU A 234 21.93 4.77 15.79
C GLU A 234 21.50 3.34 16.10
N LEU A 235 20.78 2.67 15.19
CA LEU A 235 20.39 1.26 15.36
C LEU A 235 21.56 0.30 15.55
N ARG A 236 22.78 0.69 15.16
CA ARG A 236 23.97 -0.13 15.42
C ARG A 236 24.29 -0.23 16.91
N GLU A 237 23.96 0.80 17.68
CA GLU A 237 24.23 0.85 19.11
C GLU A 237 23.28 -0.04 19.91
N VAL A 238 22.12 -0.41 19.34
CA VAL A 238 21.18 -1.39 19.95
C VAL A 238 21.86 -2.74 20.25
N ARG A 239 22.97 -3.06 19.58
CA ARG A 239 23.78 -4.25 19.85
C ARG A 239 24.24 -4.38 21.31
N VAL A 240 24.29 -3.29 22.08
CA VAL A 240 24.60 -3.33 23.52
C VAL A 240 23.66 -4.27 24.29
N LEU A 241 22.43 -4.48 23.80
CA LEU A 241 21.48 -5.42 24.37
C LEU A 241 21.98 -6.89 24.31
N LEU A 242 22.87 -7.22 23.36
CA LEU A 242 23.54 -8.53 23.31
C LEU A 242 24.55 -8.72 24.44
N ASP A 243 25.18 -7.64 24.91
CA ASP A 243 26.11 -7.69 26.04
C ASP A 243 25.35 -7.87 27.37
N LYS A 244 24.11 -7.35 27.43
CA LYS A 244 23.16 -7.50 28.54
C LYS A 244 22.14 -8.63 28.36
N GLU A 245 22.40 -9.56 27.44
CA GLU A 245 21.48 -10.64 27.05
C GLU A 245 20.98 -11.45 28.26
N LYS A 246 21.85 -11.74 29.24
CA LYS A 246 21.50 -12.54 30.42
C LYS A 246 20.51 -11.81 31.33
N ASP A 247 20.74 -10.52 31.58
CA ASP A 247 19.89 -9.70 32.44
C ASP A 247 18.54 -9.48 31.74
N HIS A 248 18.56 -9.22 30.43
CA HIS A 248 17.35 -9.08 29.61
C HIS A 248 16.53 -10.36 29.58
N LYS A 249 17.18 -11.49 29.32
CA LYS A 249 16.54 -12.81 29.39
C LYS A 249 15.87 -13.03 30.74
N HIS A 250 16.56 -12.72 31.84
CA HIS A 250 16.05 -12.95 33.18
C HIS A 250 14.71 -12.23 33.42
N ILE A 251 14.64 -10.93 33.12
CA ILE A 251 13.43 -10.13 33.35
C ILE A 251 12.32 -10.53 32.36
N VAL A 252 12.66 -10.81 31.10
CA VAL A 252 11.67 -11.31 30.12
C VAL A 252 11.07 -12.64 30.57
N CYS A 253 11.89 -13.58 31.02
CA CYS A 253 11.42 -14.85 31.57
C CYS A 253 10.53 -14.65 32.79
N GLN A 254 10.90 -13.79 33.74
CA GLN A 254 10.06 -13.50 34.91
C GLN A 254 8.67 -12.99 34.52
N LYS A 255 8.59 -12.09 33.54
CA LYS A 255 7.32 -11.50 33.09
C LYS A 255 6.47 -12.44 32.23
N LEU A 256 7.09 -13.28 31.41
CA LEU A 256 6.35 -14.22 30.53
C LEU A 256 5.95 -15.53 31.21
N LYS A 257 6.57 -15.90 32.33
CA LYS A 257 6.23 -17.12 33.07
C LYS A 257 4.73 -17.25 33.42
N PRO A 258 4.03 -16.20 33.89
CA PRO A 258 2.58 -16.30 34.14
C PRO A 258 1.73 -16.26 32.87
N GLU A 259 2.26 -15.76 31.74
CA GLU A 259 1.50 -15.59 30.49
C GLU A 259 1.59 -16.82 29.57
N PHE A 260 2.71 -17.54 29.61
CA PHE A 260 2.99 -18.65 28.71
C PHE A 260 2.62 -20.00 29.30
N LEU A 261 2.10 -20.88 28.45
CA LEU A 261 2.04 -22.31 28.74
C LEU A 261 3.46 -22.85 28.93
N GLU A 262 3.62 -23.84 29.82
CA GLU A 262 4.92 -24.40 30.21
C GLU A 262 5.78 -24.82 29.00
N LYS A 263 5.17 -25.45 27.98
CA LYS A 263 5.85 -25.82 26.74
C LYS A 263 6.41 -24.60 25.98
N THR A 264 5.61 -23.55 25.82
CA THR A 264 6.00 -22.32 25.12
C THR A 264 7.07 -21.57 25.92
N TYR A 265 6.92 -21.50 27.24
CA TYR A 265 7.89 -20.90 28.15
C TYR A 265 9.26 -21.59 28.07
N ASN A 266 9.30 -22.93 28.18
CA ASN A 266 10.55 -23.69 28.10
C ASN A 266 11.20 -23.53 26.72
N SER A 267 10.39 -23.54 25.65
CA SER A 267 10.86 -23.29 24.29
C SER A 267 11.46 -21.88 24.15
N MET A 268 10.81 -20.86 24.71
CA MET A 268 11.29 -19.47 24.73
C MET A 268 12.61 -19.35 25.48
N GLU A 269 12.70 -19.92 26.68
CA GLU A 269 13.87 -19.80 27.53
C GLU A 269 15.11 -20.43 26.87
N VAL A 270 14.96 -21.59 26.23
CA VAL A 270 16.05 -22.26 25.51
C VAL A 270 16.48 -21.47 24.27
N ASN A 271 15.53 -20.88 23.54
CA ASN A 271 15.79 -20.21 22.27
C ASN A 271 16.00 -18.70 22.39
N PHE A 272 15.90 -18.10 23.58
CA PHE A 272 15.93 -16.65 23.78
C PHE A 272 17.10 -15.96 23.07
N ARG A 273 18.30 -16.54 23.20
CA ARG A 273 19.51 -16.03 22.55
C ARG A 273 19.40 -15.94 21.04
N LEU A 274 18.85 -16.99 20.42
CA LEU A 274 18.66 -17.07 18.97
C LEU A 274 17.68 -15.99 18.51
N LEU A 275 16.54 -15.87 19.20
CA LEU A 275 15.48 -14.91 18.89
C LEU A 275 15.96 -13.46 19.05
N SER A 276 16.64 -13.17 20.17
CA SER A 276 17.20 -11.85 20.46
C SER A 276 18.23 -11.43 19.40
N ARG A 277 19.14 -12.34 19.03
CA ARG A 277 20.14 -12.09 17.99
C ARG A 277 19.52 -11.86 16.61
N ALA A 278 18.43 -12.54 16.28
CA ALA A 278 17.74 -12.32 15.02
C ALA A 278 17.16 -10.89 14.94
N ILE A 279 16.46 -10.47 16.00
CA ILE A 279 15.87 -9.12 16.08
C ILE A 279 16.96 -8.04 16.05
N ILE A 280 18.02 -8.17 16.84
CA ILE A 280 19.09 -7.17 16.89
C ILE A 280 19.94 -7.20 15.61
N GLY A 281 20.13 -8.38 15.02
CA GLY A 281 20.90 -8.57 13.79
C GLY A 281 20.31 -7.84 12.59
N ILE A 282 18.97 -7.78 12.47
CA ILE A 282 18.33 -6.97 11.44
C ILE A 282 18.62 -5.49 11.70
N ALA A 283 18.36 -4.97 12.91
CA ALA A 283 18.61 -3.57 13.27
C ALA A 283 20.02 -3.11 12.92
N TYR A 284 21.03 -3.90 13.32
CA TYR A 284 22.44 -3.59 13.10
C TYR A 284 22.80 -3.39 11.62
N ASN A 285 22.14 -4.10 10.71
CA ASN A 285 22.46 -4.09 9.29
C ASN A 285 21.59 -3.12 8.46
N LEU A 286 20.54 -2.52 9.02
CA LEU A 286 19.58 -1.69 8.26
C LEU A 286 20.20 -0.45 7.59
N HIS A 287 21.33 0.05 8.08
CA HIS A 287 22.07 1.13 7.44
C HIS A 287 22.64 0.74 6.06
N HIS A 288 22.80 -0.56 5.79
CA HIS A 288 23.19 -1.06 4.49
C HIS A 288 22.00 -1.16 3.54
N ASN A 289 22.09 -0.49 2.39
CA ASN A 289 21.01 -0.49 1.39
C ASN A 289 20.60 -1.90 0.91
N ARG A 290 21.51 -2.87 0.90
CA ARG A 290 21.18 -4.26 0.50
C ARG A 290 20.23 -4.89 1.52
N ASP A 291 20.56 -4.78 2.80
CA ASP A 291 19.82 -5.39 3.90
C ASP A 291 18.49 -4.66 4.12
N LEU A 292 18.49 -3.32 3.99
CA LEU A 292 17.26 -2.52 3.94
C LEU A 292 16.32 -2.98 2.82
N ARG A 293 16.80 -3.12 1.57
CA ARG A 293 15.97 -3.62 0.46
C ARG A 293 15.46 -5.04 0.72
N GLY A 294 16.24 -5.85 1.43
CA GLY A 294 15.89 -7.22 1.83
C GLY A 294 15.01 -7.32 3.09
N PHE A 295 14.55 -6.20 3.67
CA PHE A 295 13.90 -6.19 4.99
C PHE A 295 12.80 -7.23 5.16
N PHE A 296 11.84 -7.30 4.23
CA PHE A 296 10.74 -8.26 4.30
C PHE A 296 11.22 -9.71 4.28
N LEU A 297 12.26 -10.01 3.49
CA LEU A 297 12.87 -11.32 3.46
C LEU A 297 13.54 -11.64 4.80
N GLU A 298 14.30 -10.71 5.38
CA GLU A 298 14.96 -10.91 6.67
C GLU A 298 13.95 -11.11 7.80
N VAL A 299 12.84 -10.37 7.83
CA VAL A 299 11.77 -10.59 8.82
C VAL A 299 11.18 -12.00 8.67
N VAL A 300 10.87 -12.44 7.45
CA VAL A 300 10.34 -13.78 7.23
C VAL A 300 11.36 -14.85 7.63
N GLU A 301 12.60 -14.75 7.16
CA GLU A 301 13.61 -15.79 7.35
C GLU A 301 14.20 -15.86 8.75
N LYS A 302 14.42 -14.72 9.39
CA LYS A 302 15.15 -14.64 10.67
C LYS A 302 14.22 -14.57 11.86
N ILE A 303 12.99 -14.08 11.68
CA ILE A 303 12.05 -13.86 12.78
C ILE A 303 10.87 -14.83 12.68
N ILE A 304 10.13 -14.82 11.57
CA ILE A 304 8.87 -15.58 11.45
C ILE A 304 9.11 -17.09 11.32
N ASP A 305 9.99 -17.51 10.40
CA ASP A 305 10.28 -18.92 10.16
C ASP A 305 10.77 -19.63 11.45
N PRO A 306 11.71 -19.07 12.24
CA PRO A 306 12.10 -19.68 13.51
C PRO A 306 10.96 -19.85 14.51
N TRP A 307 10.08 -18.86 14.66
CA TRP A 307 8.93 -18.97 15.57
C TRP A 307 7.91 -20.00 15.10
N ARG A 308 7.67 -20.10 13.79
CA ARG A 308 6.83 -21.15 13.21
C ARG A 308 7.42 -22.54 13.45
N ILE A 309 8.73 -22.71 13.31
CA ILE A 309 9.44 -23.96 13.62
C ILE A 309 9.30 -24.33 15.10
N LEU A 310 9.36 -23.33 16.00
CA LEU A 310 9.12 -23.53 17.44
C LEU A 310 7.66 -23.80 17.79
N GLY A 311 6.75 -23.71 16.81
CA GLY A 311 5.32 -23.99 16.97
C GLY A 311 4.56 -22.91 17.75
N TRP A 312 5.06 -21.68 17.78
CA TRP A 312 4.38 -20.58 18.47
C TRP A 312 3.19 -20.10 17.67
N ASN A 313 2.12 -19.70 18.35
CA ASN A 313 1.02 -19.01 17.68
C ASN A 313 1.29 -17.50 17.65
N LYS A 314 0.46 -16.78 16.88
CA LYS A 314 0.57 -15.32 16.72
C LYS A 314 0.47 -14.57 18.05
N ILE A 315 -0.40 -15.01 18.96
CA ILE A 315 -0.62 -14.35 20.25
C ILE A 315 0.65 -14.46 21.11
N ASP A 316 1.24 -15.65 21.20
CA ASP A 316 2.48 -15.90 21.95
C ASP A 316 3.63 -15.03 21.42
N VAL A 317 3.77 -14.95 20.09
CA VAL A 317 4.79 -14.11 19.44
C VAL A 317 4.59 -12.64 19.78
N MET A 318 3.36 -12.12 19.70
CA MET A 318 3.07 -10.72 20.00
C MET A 318 3.28 -10.40 21.48
N ASN A 319 2.94 -11.33 22.39
CA ASN A 319 3.20 -11.18 23.82
C ASN A 319 4.70 -11.18 24.11
N PHE A 320 5.47 -12.10 23.49
CA PHE A 320 6.92 -12.12 23.60
C PHE A 320 7.52 -10.78 23.15
N LEU A 321 7.16 -10.30 21.97
CA LEU A 321 7.68 -9.03 21.44
C LEU A 321 7.38 -7.86 22.38
N LYS A 322 6.13 -7.74 22.85
CA LYS A 322 5.73 -6.69 23.79
C LYS A 322 6.58 -6.71 25.06
N VAL A 323 6.77 -7.87 25.68
CA VAL A 323 7.56 -7.98 26.91
C VAL A 323 9.05 -7.75 26.63
N TYR A 324 9.59 -8.31 25.54
CA TYR A 324 10.97 -8.16 25.12
C TYR A 324 11.35 -6.68 24.92
N ILE A 325 10.50 -5.90 24.24
CA ILE A 325 10.71 -4.46 24.01
C ILE A 325 10.74 -3.70 25.34
N ASN A 326 9.72 -3.91 26.18
CA ASN A 326 9.58 -3.17 27.44
C ASN A 326 10.70 -3.50 28.43
N CYS A 327 11.14 -4.76 28.50
CA CYS A 327 12.24 -5.15 29.38
C CYS A 327 13.58 -4.55 28.95
N ALA A 328 13.79 -4.31 27.64
CA ALA A 328 15.01 -3.64 27.19
C ALA A 328 15.05 -2.18 27.64
N ILE A 329 13.89 -1.51 27.64
CA ILE A 329 13.73 -0.14 28.13
C ILE A 329 13.86 -0.07 29.65
N GLU A 330 13.25 -1.01 30.38
CA GLU A 330 13.31 -1.04 31.85
C GLU A 330 14.71 -1.31 32.41
N LEU A 331 15.49 -2.14 31.71
CA LEU A 331 16.89 -2.37 32.07
C LEU A 331 17.77 -1.14 31.86
N ASP A 332 17.26 -0.10 31.18
CA ASP A 332 17.99 1.12 30.85
C ASP A 332 19.32 0.82 30.14
N VAL A 333 19.30 -0.19 29.26
CA VAL A 333 20.49 -0.61 28.50
C VAL A 333 20.91 0.48 27.51
N PHE A 334 19.93 1.23 27.01
CA PHE A 334 20.12 2.34 26.09
C PHE A 334 20.27 3.64 26.91
N GLN A 335 21.49 3.91 27.36
CA GLN A 335 21.80 5.11 28.17
C GLN A 335 21.58 6.41 27.40
N ASP A 336 21.67 6.36 26.07
CA ASP A 336 21.39 7.48 25.18
C ASP A 336 19.90 7.49 24.80
N ALA A 337 19.26 8.65 25.00
CA ALA A 337 17.86 8.86 24.67
C ALA A 337 17.56 8.68 23.19
N GLU A 338 18.50 8.99 22.29
CA GLU A 338 18.31 8.79 20.85
C GLU A 338 18.36 7.31 20.49
N VAL A 339 19.27 6.53 21.09
CA VAL A 339 19.31 5.06 20.90
C VAL A 339 18.02 4.42 21.41
N LYS A 340 17.46 4.91 22.52
CA LYS A 340 16.16 4.45 23.03
C LYS A 340 15.02 4.77 22.06
N LYS A 341 14.97 5.98 21.49
CA LYS A 341 13.97 6.33 20.46
C LYS A 341 14.14 5.49 19.20
N ALA A 342 15.38 5.25 18.77
CA ALA A 342 15.69 4.39 17.63
C ALA A 342 15.19 2.96 17.88
N TRP A 343 15.41 2.42 19.08
CA TRP A 343 14.86 1.11 19.49
C TRP A 343 13.33 1.05 19.36
N GLU A 344 12.62 2.05 19.89
CA GLU A 344 11.16 2.12 19.83
C GLU A 344 10.66 2.20 18.37
N ARG A 345 11.24 3.11 17.57
CA ARG A 345 10.92 3.27 16.13
C ARG A 345 11.15 1.98 15.34
N TYR A 346 12.24 1.27 15.62
CA TYR A 346 12.56 0.00 14.98
C TYR A 346 11.59 -1.11 15.39
N MET A 347 11.34 -1.25 16.69
CA MET A 347 10.48 -2.30 17.20
C MET A 347 9.01 -2.10 16.86
N ASP A 348 8.54 -0.87 16.64
CA ASP A 348 7.21 -0.60 16.07
C ASP A 348 7.06 -1.25 14.69
N VAL A 349 8.06 -1.09 13.82
CA VAL A 349 8.05 -1.67 12.47
C VAL A 349 8.20 -3.17 12.51
N ILE A 350 9.10 -3.74 13.33
CA ILE A 350 9.22 -5.19 13.49
C ILE A 350 7.90 -5.79 14.00
N THR A 351 7.30 -5.18 15.03
CA THR A 351 6.05 -5.65 15.61
C THR A 351 4.90 -5.59 14.60
N THR A 352 4.81 -4.51 13.82
CA THR A 352 3.80 -4.38 12.76
C THR A 352 4.02 -5.41 11.65
N SER A 353 5.28 -5.60 11.24
CA SER A 353 5.67 -6.58 10.21
C SER A 353 5.32 -8.00 10.63
N VAL A 354 5.70 -8.39 11.85
CA VAL A 354 5.39 -9.71 12.40
C VAL A 354 3.88 -9.88 12.54
N LYS A 355 3.16 -8.87 13.07
CA LYS A 355 1.70 -8.93 13.17
C LYS A 355 1.05 -9.14 11.81
N GLN A 356 1.57 -8.56 10.74
CA GLN A 356 0.97 -8.72 9.42
C GLN A 356 1.34 -10.06 8.77
N LEU A 357 2.62 -10.45 8.84
CA LEU A 357 3.18 -11.56 8.05
C LEU A 357 3.12 -12.94 8.73
N TYR A 358 2.88 -12.98 10.04
CA TYR A 358 2.76 -14.21 10.83
C TYR A 358 1.39 -14.85 10.68
#